data_AF-A0A9D7E1M4-F1
#
_entry.id   AF-A0A9D7E1M4-F1
#
_cell.length_a   1.000
_cell.length_b   1.000
_cell.length_c   1.000
_cell.angle_alpha   90.00
_cell.angle_beta   90.00
_cell.angle_gamma   90.00
#
_symmetry.space_group_name_H-M   'P 1'
#
loop_
_entity.id
_entity.type
_entity.pdbx_description
1 polymer ?
#
loop_
_entity_poly.entity_id
_entity_poly.type
_entity_poly.pdbx_seq_one_letter_code
_entity_poly.pdbx_strand_id
1 'polypeptide(L)'
;MALRVDNFGHALTMVQAGLGIALLPAFLESRLPELRALTAPIDELQTPLWLITHPGSKDTMRIRVLLRAFGPALAHAAQAAQAAQDASGTD
;
A
#
# COMPACT_ATOMS: atom_id res chain seq x y z
N MET A 1 -16.86 6.47 -18.97
CA MET A 1 -16.89 5.01 -18.76
C MET A 1 -16.22 4.73 -17.43
N ALA A 2 -16.77 3.84 -16.60
CA ALA A 2 -16.17 3.45 -15.32
C ALA A 2 -15.86 1.95 -15.36
N LEU A 3 -14.63 1.58 -14.96
CA LEU A 3 -14.24 0.18 -14.79
C LEU A 3 -14.04 -0.09 -13.30
N ARG A 4 -14.46 -1.28 -12.86
CA ARG A 4 -14.20 -1.77 -11.51
C ARG A 4 -13.13 -2.83 -11.57
N VAL A 5 -12.10 -2.65 -10.74
CA VAL A 5 -11.05 -3.62 -10.49
C VAL A 5 -10.93 -3.86 -9.00
N ASP A 6 -10.42 -5.02 -8.61
CA ASP A 6 -10.28 -5.48 -7.23
C ASP A 6 -8.82 -5.51 -6.76
N ASN A 7 -7.89 -5.07 -7.61
CA ASN A 7 -6.46 -5.02 -7.35
C ASN A 7 -5.85 -3.72 -7.90
N PHE A 8 -5.01 -3.07 -7.11
CA PHE A 8 -4.29 -1.85 -7.50
C PHE A 8 -3.32 -2.07 -8.66
N GLY A 9 -2.76 -3.28 -8.81
CA GLY A 9 -1.90 -3.58 -9.97
C GLY A 9 -2.63 -3.43 -11.31
N HIS A 10 -3.88 -3.89 -11.39
CA HIS A 10 -4.69 -3.71 -12.60
C HIS A 10 -5.04 -2.23 -12.84
N ALA A 11 -5.39 -1.51 -11.77
CA ALA A 11 -5.64 -0.07 -11.84
C ALA A 11 -4.42 0.69 -12.39
N LEU A 12 -3.22 0.35 -11.91
CA LEU A 12 -1.97 0.94 -12.36
C LEU A 12 -1.71 0.67 -13.85
N THR A 13 -1.80 -0.59 -14.28
CA THR A 13 -1.61 -0.95 -15.70
C THR A 13 -2.55 -0.19 -16.62
N MET A 14 -3.80 0.05 -16.19
CA MET A 14 -4.77 0.81 -16.98
C MET A 14 -4.39 2.28 -17.13
N VAL A 15 -3.96 2.93 -16.04
CA VAL A 15 -3.51 4.34 -16.09
C VAL A 15 -2.27 4.47 -16.97
N GLN A 16 -1.29 3.57 -16.82
CA GLN A 16 -0.10 3.53 -17.67
C GLN A 16 -0.43 3.31 -19.16
N ALA A 17 -1.50 2.55 -19.45
CA ALA A 17 -2.02 2.38 -20.81
C ALA A 17 -2.83 3.58 -21.34
N GLY A 18 -2.94 4.67 -20.57
CA GLY A 18 -3.68 5.88 -20.96
C GLY A 18 -5.20 5.72 -20.92
N LEU A 19 -5.73 4.70 -20.23
CA LEU A 19 -7.17 4.42 -20.17
C LEU A 19 -7.94 5.33 -19.21
N GLY A 20 -7.26 6.23 -18.50
CA GLY A 20 -7.88 7.25 -17.65
C GLY A 20 -7.14 7.51 -16.34
N ILE A 21 -7.92 7.82 -15.30
CA ILE A 21 -7.46 8.10 -13.93
C ILE A 21 -7.88 6.94 -13.03
N ALA A 22 -7.04 6.58 -12.06
CA ALA A 22 -7.38 5.57 -11.06
C ALA A 22 -6.97 6.00 -9.65
N LEU A 23 -7.66 5.43 -8.66
CA LEU A 23 -7.25 5.49 -7.26
C LEU A 23 -6.11 4.49 -7.03
N LEU A 24 -4.97 4.99 -6.54
CA LEU A 24 -3.80 4.19 -6.22
C LEU A 24 -3.35 4.45 -4.77
N PRO A 25 -2.72 3.47 -4.10
CA PRO A 25 -2.12 3.70 -2.79
C PRO A 25 -0.97 4.70 -2.90
N ALA A 26 -1.01 5.77 -2.10
CA ALA A 26 -0.03 6.85 -2.18
C ALA A 26 1.41 6.39 -1.91
N PHE A 27 1.63 5.29 -1.18
CA PHE A 27 2.99 4.78 -0.93
C PHE A 27 3.70 4.25 -2.19
N LEU A 28 2.97 4.09 -3.31
CA LEU A 28 3.55 3.73 -4.60
C LEU A 28 4.10 4.93 -5.36
N GLU A 29 3.75 6.16 -4.99
CA GLU A 29 4.05 7.37 -5.76
C GLU A 29 5.55 7.51 -6.09
N SER A 30 6.42 7.29 -5.09
CA SER A 30 7.88 7.32 -5.27
C SER A 30 8.42 6.32 -6.29
N ARG A 31 7.65 5.27 -6.62
CA ARG A 31 8.01 4.23 -7.59
C ARG A 31 7.40 4.43 -8.96
N LEU A 32 6.57 5.46 -9.13
CA LEU A 32 5.78 5.72 -10.34
C LEU A 32 6.07 7.12 -10.92
N PRO A 33 7.34 7.43 -11.28
CA PRO A 33 7.72 8.77 -11.74
C PRO A 33 7.05 9.18 -13.07
N GLU A 34 6.53 8.23 -13.83
CA GLU A 34 5.77 8.49 -15.05
C GLU A 34 4.32 8.93 -14.79
N LEU A 35 3.85 8.79 -13.55
CA LEU A 35 2.51 9.19 -13.13
C LEU A 35 2.58 10.46 -12.29
N ARG A 36 1.49 11.24 -12.35
CA ARG A 36 1.32 12.45 -11.55
C ARG A 36 0.11 12.30 -10.64
N ALA A 37 0.32 12.51 -9.35
CA ALA A 37 -0.77 12.61 -8.40
C ALA A 37 -1.69 13.80 -8.78
N LEU A 38 -3.00 13.57 -8.73
CA LEU A 38 -3.99 14.60 -9.04
C LEU A 38 -4.57 15.26 -7.79
N THR A 39 -4.38 14.63 -6.63
CA THR A 39 -4.85 15.09 -5.33
C THR A 39 -3.79 14.75 -4.28
N ALA A 40 -3.87 15.41 -3.13
CA ALA A 40 -3.27 14.89 -1.90
C ALA A 40 -3.84 13.51 -1.55
N PRO A 41 -3.20 12.75 -0.62
CA PRO A 41 -3.82 11.56 -0.03
C PRO A 41 -5.22 11.87 0.50
N ILE A 42 -6.15 10.95 0.27
CA ILE A 42 -7.55 11.12 0.67
C ILE A 42 -7.73 10.48 2.05
N ASP A 43 -7.98 11.29 3.06
CA ASP A 43 -8.03 10.85 4.47
C ASP A 43 -9.10 9.79 4.72
N GLU A 44 -10.25 9.86 4.05
CA GLU A 44 -11.32 8.89 4.16
C GLU A 44 -10.95 7.50 3.61
N LEU A 45 -9.85 7.40 2.85
CA LEU A 45 -9.35 6.17 2.26
C LEU A 45 -8.14 5.60 3.00
N GLN A 46 -7.76 6.19 4.15
CA GLN A 46 -6.72 5.63 4.99
C GLN A 46 -7.18 4.28 5.58
N THR A 47 -6.38 3.25 5.35
CA THR A 47 -6.64 1.89 5.85
C THR A 47 -5.44 1.36 6.62
N PRO A 48 -5.63 0.80 7.83
CA PRO A 48 -4.53 0.19 8.59
C PRO A 48 -4.01 -1.08 7.90
N LEU A 49 -2.70 -1.31 8.03
CA LEU A 49 -2.06 -2.56 7.63
C LEU A 49 -2.20 -3.61 8.74
N TRP A 50 -2.71 -4.79 8.40
CA TRP A 50 -2.87 -5.91 9.34
C TRP A 50 -1.98 -7.09 8.98
N LEU A 51 -1.33 -7.67 9.98
CA LEU A 51 -0.69 -8.97 9.88
C LEU A 51 -1.57 -10.02 10.54
N ILE A 52 -2.30 -10.77 9.73
CA ILE A 52 -3.32 -11.72 10.21
C ILE A 52 -2.77 -13.14 10.15
N THR A 53 -2.97 -13.90 11.21
CA THR A 53 -2.64 -15.32 11.29
C THR A 53 -3.88 -16.10 11.66
N HIS A 54 -4.13 -17.22 10.98
CA HIS A 54 -5.23 -18.11 11.31
C HIS A 54 -5.12 -18.59 12.78
N PRO A 55 -6.20 -18.53 13.59
CA PRO A 55 -6.15 -18.86 15.02
C PRO A 55 -5.55 -20.23 15.34
N GLY A 56 -5.81 -21.23 14.50
CA GLY A 56 -5.28 -22.60 14.70
C GLY A 56 -3.78 -22.74 14.42
N SER A 57 -3.16 -21.77 13.75
CA SER A 57 -1.74 -21.84 13.35
C SER A 57 -0.84 -20.90 14.17
N LYS A 58 -1.41 -19.92 14.87
CA LYS A 58 -0.67 -18.87 15.59
C LYS A 58 0.29 -19.43 16.67
N ASP A 59 -0.09 -20.57 17.26
CA ASP A 59 0.66 -21.20 18.35
C ASP A 59 1.68 -22.23 17.86
N THR A 60 1.83 -22.40 16.54
CA THR A 60 2.90 -23.22 15.99
C THR A 60 4.24 -22.50 16.07
N MET A 61 5.31 -23.24 16.38
CA MET A 61 6.65 -22.67 16.53
C MET A 61 7.10 -21.92 15.27
N ARG A 62 6.81 -22.46 14.08
CA ARG A 62 7.18 -21.86 12.79
C ARG A 62 6.53 -20.49 12.59
N ILE A 63 5.26 -20.34 12.96
CA ILE A 63 4.55 -19.07 12.82
C ILE A 63 5.04 -18.05 13.84
N ARG A 64 5.28 -18.45 15.09
CA ARG A 64 5.87 -17.53 16.09
C ARG A 64 7.24 -17.01 15.67
N VAL A 65 8.10 -17.90 15.16
CA VAL A 65 9.43 -17.51 14.67
C VAL A 65 9.30 -16.57 13.47
N LEU A 66 8.41 -16.87 12.51
CA LEU A 66 8.14 -15.98 11.38
C LEU A 66 7.67 -14.60 11.85
N LEU A 67 6.66 -14.52 12.72
CA LEU A 67 6.12 -13.24 13.19
C LEU A 67 7.17 -12.44 13.97
N ARG A 68 8.01 -13.11 14.77
CA ARG A 68 9.12 -12.45 15.49
C ARG A 68 10.17 -11.86 14.55
N ALA A 69 10.46 -12.53 13.45
CA ALA A 69 11.45 -12.06 12.47
C ALA A 69 10.85 -11.01 11.51
N PHE A 70 9.64 -11.25 11.01
CA PHE A 70 9.01 -10.45 9.96
C PHE A 70 8.28 -9.21 10.49
N GLY A 71 7.66 -9.30 11.67
CA GLY A 71 6.87 -8.20 12.24
C GLY A 71 7.64 -6.88 12.35
N PRO A 72 8.85 -6.86 12.95
CA PRO A 72 9.66 -5.64 13.03
C PRO A 72 10.07 -5.10 11.67
N ALA A 73 10.45 -5.98 10.73
CA ALA A 73 10.84 -5.56 9.38
C ALA A 73 9.67 -4.94 8.61
N LEU A 74 8.48 -5.53 8.72
CA LEU A 74 7.25 -5.01 8.12
C LEU A 74 6.88 -3.65 8.73
N ALA A 75 6.95 -3.51 10.06
CA ALA A 75 6.65 -2.25 10.74
C ALA A 75 7.60 -1.14 10.28
N HIS A 76 8.89 -1.44 10.18
CA HIS A 76 9.89 -0.49 9.68
C HIS A 76 9.61 -0.09 8.23
N ALA A 77 9.31 -1.05 7.35
CA ALA A 77 8.99 -0.77 5.95
C ALA A 77 7.71 0.09 5.82
N ALA A 78 6.68 -0.19 6.63
CA ALA A 78 5.44 0.58 6.65
C ALA A 78 5.66 2.02 7.15
N GLN A 79 6.47 2.22 8.19
CA GLN A 79 6.83 3.55 8.69
C GLN A 79 7.62 4.35 7.66
N ALA A 80 8.58 3.71 6.97
CA ALA A 80 9.34 4.36 5.90
C ALA A 80 8.43 4.78 4.74
N ALA A 81 7.47 3.94 4.37
CA ALA A 81 6.46 4.26 3.37
C ALA A 81 5.57 5.45 3.80
N GLN A 82 5.14 5.48 5.07
CA GLN A 82 4.32 6.57 5.62
C GLN A 82 5.09 7.90 5.68
N ALA A 83 6.33 7.88 6.16
CA ALA A 83 7.17 9.08 6.24
C ALA A 83 7.46 9.68 4.87
N ALA A 84 7.61 8.84 3.83
CA ALA A 84 7.77 9.30 2.46
C ALA A 84 6.50 10.00 1.93
N GLN A 85 5.31 9.56 2.35
CA GLN A 85 4.03 10.20 1.98
C GLN A 85 3.84 11.54 2.70
N ASP A 86 4.15 11.59 3.99
CA ASP A 86 4.01 12.82 4.80
C ASP A 86 4.93 13.94 4.27
N ALA A 87 6.12 13.58 3.80
CA ALA A 87 7.06 14.52 3.18
C ALA A 87 6.57 15.10 1.85
N SER A 88 5.72 14.38 1.10
CA SER A 88 5.15 14.84 -0.16
C SER A 88 3.94 15.77 0.00
N GLY A 89 3.32 15.82 1.20
CA GLY A 89 2.12 16.60 1.47
C GLY A 89 2.33 18.05 1.96
N THR A 90 3.56 18.58 1.89
CA THR A 90 3.91 19.91 2.43
C THR A 90 4.03 21.02 1.35
N ASP A 91 3.56 20.80 0.12
CA ASP A 91 3.61 21.79 -0.98
C ASP A 91 2.20 22.17 -1.50
#